data_AF-A0A5C8TJM3-F1
#
_entry.id   AF-A0A5C8TJM3-F1
#
_cell.length_a   1.000
_cell.length_b   1.000
_cell.length_c   1.000
_cell.angle_alpha   90.00
_cell.angle_beta   90.00
_cell.angle_gamma   90.00
#
_symmetry.space_group_name_H-M   'P 1'
#
loop_
_entity.id
_entity.type
_entity.pdbx_description
1 polymer ?
#
loop_
_entity_poly.entity_id
_entity_poly.type
_entity_poly.pdbx_seq_one_letter_code
_entity_poly.pdbx_strand_id
1 'polypeptide(L)'
;MSDEHARSIRSINFQSHRAKKNYIEAVSDWLVKTDISRFYPSIYTHSIPWAAYGKDKVKSNIPLYEGSLADRIDVLLRACNRNQTVGIPIGPESSRIIAEIISARIDNDFAEKAPYIENNAIDRLQDDWFIGLKTLESAERALSTIGSVYRNYSLDINGSKTSVTRVIGEFGQQWVSEIGAFLSHKPGPVRGSRLREFLYLSIRMQIKFPSEAVTSYVLSIIETQSISPADVEPLESFLLKSALISPSAMNVIGRLLINIQHTTKRLSCSRIADRFTSLAISNLSNERTYEAIWQIYTLRGLKTKLKASKFAEMQEGAPSSVVGLLLLDMESKGLVVGRLPKVEWSKLITEEKSLADASWLLGYEGIRHGWLSDTNRLSRTPFFDAMLSRNIVFYDDKRNVLPSSGVVRRKLSQRAENIRETQLMLLAMRGFDFGKHSG
;
A
#
# COMPACT_ATOMS: atom_id res chain seq x y z
N MET A 1 -1.47 12.52 -16.29
CA MET A 1 -0.45 12.31 -15.24
C MET A 1 0.77 13.14 -15.65
N SER A 2 1.34 13.93 -14.76
CA SER A 2 2.58 14.68 -15.06
C SER A 2 3.73 13.72 -15.35
N ASP A 3 4.68 14.10 -16.21
CA ASP A 3 5.88 13.29 -16.47
C ASP A 3 6.78 13.12 -15.23
N GLU A 4 6.67 14.01 -14.24
CA GLU A 4 7.54 14.05 -13.06
C GLU A 4 7.03 13.25 -11.85
N HIS A 5 5.71 13.08 -11.72
CA HIS A 5 5.08 12.44 -10.57
C HIS A 5 4.09 11.34 -10.97
N ALA A 6 4.22 10.17 -10.33
CA ALA A 6 3.36 9.02 -10.58
C ALA A 6 1.92 9.18 -10.06
N ARG A 7 1.69 10.15 -9.17
CA ARG A 7 0.38 10.50 -8.58
C ARG A 7 0.20 12.01 -8.62
N SER A 8 -1.04 12.47 -8.62
CA SER A 8 -1.37 13.91 -8.60
C SER A 8 -1.00 14.58 -7.27
N ILE A 9 -1.01 13.81 -6.17
CA ILE A 9 -0.56 14.26 -4.85
C ILE A 9 0.83 13.68 -4.59
N ARG A 10 1.75 14.52 -4.12
CA ARG A 10 3.11 14.10 -3.77
C ARG A 10 3.10 12.95 -2.77
N SER A 11 4.09 12.08 -2.90
CA SER A 11 4.33 10.98 -1.97
C SER A 11 4.82 11.51 -0.62
N ILE A 12 4.61 10.73 0.43
CA ILE A 12 5.08 11.05 1.78
C ILE A 12 6.61 11.06 1.82
N ASN A 13 7.19 12.08 2.46
CA ASN A 13 8.60 12.14 2.77
C ASN A 13 8.90 11.38 4.08
N PHE A 14 8.99 10.06 4.00
CA PHE A 14 9.27 9.19 5.15
C PHE A 14 10.61 9.50 5.86
N GLN A 15 11.55 10.15 5.18
CA GLN A 15 12.81 10.58 5.79
C GLN A 15 12.59 11.72 6.79
N SER A 16 11.73 12.68 6.45
CA SER A 16 11.37 13.78 7.35
C SER A 16 10.69 13.26 8.60
N HIS A 17 9.70 12.36 8.47
CA HIS A 17 9.05 11.76 9.64
C HIS A 17 10.03 10.99 10.53
N ARG A 18 10.95 10.21 9.96
CA ARG A 18 11.99 9.52 10.75
C ARG A 18 12.87 10.51 11.50
N ALA A 19 13.31 11.58 10.82
CA ALA A 19 14.13 12.61 11.44
C ALA A 19 13.37 13.36 12.57
N LYS A 20 12.08 13.64 12.37
CA LYS A 20 11.22 14.26 13.37
C LYS A 20 11.02 13.35 14.59
N LYS A 21 10.75 12.07 14.38
CA LYS A 21 10.63 11.08 15.48
C LYS A 21 11.91 11.02 16.30
N ASN A 22 13.08 10.93 15.66
CA ASN A 22 14.37 10.96 16.36
C ASN A 22 14.57 12.27 17.16
N TYR A 23 14.17 13.41 16.60
CA TYR A 23 14.23 14.69 17.31
C TYR A 23 13.34 14.69 18.57
N ILE A 24 12.11 14.18 18.46
CA ILE A 24 11.16 14.05 19.57
C ILE A 24 11.71 13.11 20.66
N GLU A 25 12.24 11.94 20.26
CA GLU A 25 12.82 10.95 21.17
C GLU A 25 13.95 11.53 22.01
N ALA A 26 14.83 12.33 21.41
CA ALA A 26 16.00 12.89 22.08
C ALA A 26 15.67 13.82 23.27
N VAL A 27 14.45 14.36 23.30
CA VAL A 27 13.99 15.30 24.34
C VAL A 27 12.84 14.75 25.16
N SER A 28 12.50 13.47 25.05
CA SER A 28 11.35 12.86 25.73
C SER A 28 11.79 11.76 26.69
N ASP A 29 10.97 11.50 27.71
CA ASP A 29 11.17 10.37 28.63
C ASP A 29 10.18 9.23 28.32
N TRP A 30 9.01 9.59 27.79
CA TRP A 30 7.92 8.70 27.42
C TRP A 30 7.45 8.97 25.99
N LEU A 31 7.03 7.93 25.30
CA LEU A 31 6.50 7.97 23.95
C LEU A 31 5.10 7.38 23.93
N VAL A 32 4.19 8.06 23.23
CA VAL A 32 2.87 7.55 22.87
C VAL A 32 2.88 7.23 21.38
N LYS A 33 2.57 5.98 21.04
CA LYS A 33 2.33 5.55 19.66
C LYS A 33 0.92 5.00 19.57
N THR A 34 0.18 5.41 18.55
CA THR A 34 -1.16 4.89 18.30
C THR A 34 -1.56 5.14 16.86
N ASP A 35 -2.42 4.29 16.30
CA ASP A 35 -3.04 4.48 14.99
C ASP A 35 -4.56 4.31 15.07
N ILE A 36 -5.24 4.58 13.97
CA ILE A 36 -6.70 4.45 13.86
C ILE A 36 -7.06 3.02 13.44
N SER A 37 -8.01 2.40 14.13
CA SER A 37 -8.57 1.11 13.74
C SER A 37 -9.26 1.19 12.38
N ARG A 38 -8.66 0.55 11.36
CA ARG A 38 -9.21 0.46 10.00
C ARG A 38 -9.64 1.84 9.47
N PHE A 39 -8.72 2.81 9.43
CA PHE A 39 -9.03 4.22 9.20
C PHE A 39 -10.07 4.49 8.09
N TYR A 40 -9.75 4.23 6.82
CA TYR A 40 -10.67 4.48 5.70
C TYR A 40 -12.01 3.74 5.82
N PRO A 41 -12.06 2.42 6.14
CA PRO A 41 -13.32 1.71 6.40
C PRO A 41 -14.14 2.24 7.58
N SER A 42 -13.52 2.91 8.54
CA SER A 42 -14.20 3.41 9.75
C SER A 42 -14.68 4.86 9.63
N ILE A 43 -14.26 5.61 8.59
CA ILE A 43 -14.68 7.01 8.42
C ILE A 43 -16.20 7.08 8.25
N TYR A 44 -16.87 7.74 9.19
CA TYR A 44 -18.28 8.09 9.06
C TYR A 44 -18.43 9.30 8.13
N THR A 45 -19.15 9.15 7.03
CA THR A 45 -19.23 10.14 5.95
C THR A 45 -19.81 11.50 6.42
N HIS A 46 -20.75 11.50 7.36
CA HIS A 46 -21.25 12.75 7.97
C HIS A 46 -20.23 13.45 8.90
N SER A 47 -19.10 12.81 9.20
CA SER A 47 -17.99 13.49 9.86
C SER A 47 -17.31 14.54 8.97
N ILE A 48 -17.56 14.53 7.66
CA ILE A 48 -17.03 15.51 6.70
C ILE A 48 -17.62 16.91 6.99
N PRO A 49 -18.96 17.10 7.04
CA PRO A 49 -19.54 18.34 7.57
C PRO A 49 -19.04 18.72 8.96
N TRP A 50 -18.85 17.75 9.87
CA TRP A 50 -18.34 18.04 11.22
C TRP A 50 -16.93 18.60 11.18
N ALA A 51 -16.07 18.06 10.32
CA ALA A 51 -14.71 18.54 10.11
C ALA A 51 -14.70 19.95 9.51
N ALA A 52 -15.60 20.22 8.55
CA ALA A 52 -15.67 21.50 7.85
C ALA A 52 -16.24 22.64 8.71
N TYR A 53 -17.29 22.36 9.48
CA TYR A 53 -18.09 23.41 10.12
C TYR A 53 -18.18 23.29 11.66
N GLY A 54 -17.69 22.20 12.23
CA GLY A 54 -17.79 21.88 13.65
C GLY A 54 -19.02 21.02 13.95
N LYS A 55 -18.81 19.90 14.67
CA LYS A 55 -19.85 18.90 14.96
C LYS A 55 -21.09 19.49 15.63
N ASP A 56 -20.91 20.28 16.69
CA ASP A 56 -22.03 20.80 17.48
C ASP A 56 -22.84 21.84 16.69
N LYS A 57 -22.18 22.65 15.86
CA LYS A 57 -22.83 23.60 14.95
C LYS A 57 -23.67 22.87 13.90
N VAL A 58 -23.14 21.81 13.30
CA VAL A 58 -23.89 21.01 12.32
C VAL A 58 -25.07 20.30 12.97
N LYS A 59 -24.87 19.66 14.12
CA LYS A 59 -25.93 18.92 14.81
C LYS A 59 -27.05 19.79 15.36
N SER A 60 -26.76 21.04 15.73
CA SER A 60 -27.77 21.98 16.24
C SER A 60 -28.64 22.60 15.14
N ASN A 61 -28.20 22.60 13.88
CA ASN A 61 -28.97 23.16 12.77
C ASN A 61 -28.68 22.43 11.44
N ILE A 62 -29.07 21.16 11.35
CA ILE A 62 -28.85 20.32 10.15
C ILE A 62 -29.36 20.98 8.86
N PRO A 63 -30.59 21.55 8.81
CA PRO A 63 -31.13 22.15 7.58
C PRO A 63 -30.27 23.28 7.00
N LEU A 64 -29.50 24.00 7.83
CA LEU A 64 -28.60 25.06 7.37
C LEU A 64 -27.41 24.53 6.54
N TYR A 65 -27.00 23.28 6.78
CA TYR A 65 -25.82 22.68 6.14
C TYR A 65 -26.18 21.70 5.01
N GLU A 66 -27.46 21.38 4.82
CA GLU A 66 -27.95 20.62 3.67
C GLU A 66 -27.60 21.35 2.37
N GLY A 67 -27.04 20.62 1.39
CA GLY A 67 -26.60 21.19 0.11
C GLY A 67 -25.29 21.99 0.17
N SER A 68 -24.68 22.14 1.35
CA SER A 68 -23.33 22.71 1.49
C SER A 68 -22.28 21.89 0.70
N LEU A 69 -21.09 22.44 0.48
CA LEU A 69 -20.02 21.71 -0.20
C LEU A 69 -19.67 20.40 0.52
N ALA A 70 -19.59 20.42 1.85
CA ALA A 70 -19.28 19.23 2.65
C ALA A 70 -20.37 18.16 2.56
N ASP A 71 -21.65 18.57 2.57
CA ASP A 71 -22.80 17.69 2.40
C ASP A 71 -22.85 17.06 1.00
N ARG A 72 -22.59 17.86 -0.05
CA ARG A 72 -22.50 17.35 -1.41
C ARG A 72 -21.36 16.33 -1.58
N ILE A 73 -20.21 16.56 -0.91
CA ILE A 73 -19.11 15.60 -0.90
C ILE A 73 -19.51 14.31 -0.16
N ASP A 74 -20.19 14.41 0.97
CA ASP A 74 -20.77 13.26 1.68
C ASP A 74 -21.67 12.42 0.74
N VAL A 75 -22.64 13.06 0.08
CA VAL A 75 -23.55 12.39 -0.87
C VAL A 75 -22.79 11.66 -1.97
N LEU A 76 -21.78 12.31 -2.57
CA LEU A 76 -20.97 11.70 -3.64
C LEU A 76 -20.14 10.52 -3.13
N LEU A 77 -19.55 10.60 -1.95
CA LEU A 77 -18.78 9.50 -1.37
C LEU A 77 -19.67 8.30 -1.04
N ARG A 78 -20.86 8.56 -0.48
CA ARG A 78 -21.85 7.51 -0.24
C ARG A 78 -22.23 6.84 -1.56
N ALA A 79 -22.50 7.61 -2.62
CA ALA A 79 -22.77 7.05 -3.94
C ALA A 79 -21.61 6.17 -4.45
N CYS A 80 -20.35 6.57 -4.23
CA CYS A 80 -19.17 5.76 -4.55
C CYS A 80 -18.97 4.54 -3.64
N ASN A 81 -19.71 4.44 -2.53
CA ASN A 81 -19.61 3.37 -1.54
C ASN A 81 -20.96 2.65 -1.32
N ARG A 82 -21.72 2.41 -2.39
CA ARG A 82 -23.03 1.71 -2.34
C ARG A 82 -24.03 2.33 -1.35
N ASN A 83 -24.04 3.65 -1.28
CA ASN A 83 -24.82 4.46 -0.35
C ASN A 83 -24.58 4.15 1.14
N GLN A 84 -23.48 3.48 1.49
CA GLN A 84 -23.09 3.26 2.88
C GLN A 84 -22.58 4.56 3.49
N THR A 85 -22.99 4.82 4.73
CA THR A 85 -22.59 6.01 5.49
C THR A 85 -21.30 5.81 6.28
N VAL A 86 -20.84 4.57 6.44
CA VAL A 86 -19.60 4.20 7.12
C VAL A 86 -18.62 3.61 6.11
N GLY A 87 -17.39 4.11 6.17
CA GLY A 87 -16.32 3.80 5.24
C GLY A 87 -16.33 4.71 4.02
N ILE A 88 -15.14 5.00 3.51
CA ILE A 88 -14.94 5.67 2.22
C ILE A 88 -14.09 4.80 1.28
N PRO A 89 -14.22 4.94 -0.05
CA PRO A 89 -13.48 4.13 -1.01
C PRO A 89 -11.97 4.24 -0.82
N ILE A 90 -11.27 3.11 -0.80
CA ILE A 90 -9.80 3.05 -0.67
C ILE A 90 -9.17 3.10 -2.07
N GLY A 91 -8.17 3.97 -2.25
CA GLY A 91 -7.41 4.07 -3.50
C GLY A 91 -7.51 5.43 -4.20
N PRO A 92 -8.72 6.00 -4.39
CA PRO A 92 -8.87 7.32 -4.99
C PRO A 92 -8.15 8.44 -4.21
N GLU A 93 -7.54 9.39 -4.92
CA GLU A 93 -6.91 10.57 -4.27
C GLU A 93 -7.94 11.44 -3.54
N SER A 94 -9.17 11.49 -4.03
CA SER A 94 -10.27 12.22 -3.39
C SER A 94 -10.47 11.72 -1.95
N SER A 95 -10.57 10.41 -1.74
CA SER A 95 -10.68 9.82 -0.40
C SER A 95 -9.49 10.17 0.49
N ARG A 96 -8.27 10.19 -0.06
CA ARG A 96 -7.06 10.59 0.69
C ARG A 96 -7.14 12.04 1.15
N ILE A 97 -7.56 12.97 0.28
CA ILE A 97 -7.73 14.38 0.63
C ILE A 97 -8.80 14.54 1.70
N ILE A 98 -9.93 13.86 1.56
CA ILE A 98 -11.05 13.94 2.51
C ILE A 98 -10.64 13.40 3.89
N ALA A 99 -9.93 12.27 3.93
CA ALA A 99 -9.38 11.73 5.17
C ALA A 99 -8.41 12.72 5.83
N GLU A 100 -7.60 13.42 5.05
CA GLU A 100 -6.68 14.45 5.57
C GLU A 100 -7.43 15.68 6.12
N ILE A 101 -8.52 16.11 5.49
CA ILE A 101 -9.37 17.21 6.01
C ILE A 101 -9.95 16.85 7.38
N ILE A 102 -10.46 15.62 7.53
CA ILE A 102 -10.97 15.12 8.82
C ILE A 102 -9.83 15.07 9.84
N SER A 103 -8.67 14.54 9.45
CA SER A 103 -7.47 14.48 10.28
C SER A 103 -7.01 15.85 10.75
N ALA A 104 -6.99 16.87 9.89
CA ALA A 104 -6.60 18.23 10.24
C ALA A 104 -7.56 18.85 11.27
N ARG A 105 -8.87 18.57 11.18
CA ARG A 105 -9.80 19.00 12.25
C ARG A 105 -9.52 18.27 13.56
N ILE A 106 -9.26 16.96 13.51
CA ILE A 106 -8.87 16.16 14.68
C ILE A 106 -7.60 16.74 15.33
N ASP A 107 -6.61 17.17 14.54
CA ASP A 107 -5.39 17.81 15.06
C ASP A 107 -5.70 19.10 15.81
N ASN A 108 -6.59 19.94 15.27
CA ASN A 108 -7.04 21.16 15.95
C ASN A 108 -7.77 20.85 17.27
N ASP A 109 -8.73 19.92 17.24
CA ASP A 109 -9.47 19.51 18.43
C ASP A 109 -8.56 18.89 19.51
N PHE A 110 -7.50 18.18 19.08
CA PHE A 110 -6.48 17.66 19.97
C PHE A 110 -5.64 18.77 20.59
N ALA A 111 -5.15 19.72 19.78
CA ALA A 111 -4.36 20.86 20.25
C ALA A 111 -5.13 21.73 21.26
N GLU A 112 -6.44 21.93 21.05
CA GLU A 112 -7.32 22.65 21.99
C GLU A 112 -7.43 21.92 23.35
N LYS A 113 -7.47 20.58 23.35
CA LYS A 113 -7.62 19.76 24.57
C LYS A 113 -6.30 19.40 25.24
N ALA A 114 -5.19 19.44 24.51
CA ALA A 114 -3.85 19.12 24.98
C ALA A 114 -2.87 20.30 24.81
N PRO A 115 -3.19 21.51 25.32
CA PRO A 115 -2.31 22.69 25.19
C PRO A 115 -0.98 22.55 25.94
N TYR A 116 -0.85 21.51 26.78
CA TYR A 116 0.37 21.16 27.50
C TYR A 116 1.39 20.41 26.64
N ILE A 117 1.06 20.07 25.39
CA ILE A 117 1.94 19.38 24.44
C ILE A 117 2.31 20.37 23.34
N GLU A 118 3.60 20.60 23.17
CA GLU A 118 4.10 21.45 22.09
C GLU A 118 3.99 20.75 20.73
N ASN A 119 3.70 21.51 19.67
CA ASN A 119 3.60 20.98 18.30
C ASN A 119 4.88 20.26 17.83
N ASN A 120 6.05 20.68 18.34
CA ASN A 120 7.33 20.06 18.02
C ASN A 120 7.51 18.67 18.65
N ALA A 121 6.70 18.32 19.66
CA ALA A 121 6.69 17.03 20.33
C ALA A 121 5.77 16.00 19.65
N ILE A 122 5.07 16.38 18.58
CA ILE A 122 4.07 15.55 17.88
C ILE A 122 4.52 15.32 16.44
N ASP A 123 4.57 14.06 16.01
CA ASP A 123 4.61 13.65 14.61
C ASP A 123 3.35 12.85 14.29
N ARG A 124 2.55 13.33 13.33
CA ARG A 124 1.40 12.62 12.81
C ARG A 124 1.62 12.32 11.33
N LEU A 125 1.48 11.05 10.96
CA LEU A 125 1.53 10.59 9.58
C LEU A 125 0.25 9.82 9.27
N GLN A 126 -0.69 10.46 8.57
CA GLN A 126 -2.03 9.92 8.35
C GLN A 126 -2.72 9.57 9.69
N ASP A 127 -2.94 8.28 9.94
CA ASP A 127 -3.52 7.75 11.16
C ASP A 127 -2.49 7.48 12.26
N ASP A 128 -1.19 7.40 11.94
CA ASP A 128 -0.12 7.14 12.90
C ASP A 128 0.22 8.39 13.72
N TRP A 129 0.05 8.31 15.04
CA TRP A 129 0.52 9.28 16.03
C TRP A 129 1.83 8.82 16.66
N PHE A 130 2.72 9.79 16.86
CA PHE A 130 3.93 9.66 17.64
C PHE A 130 4.12 10.93 18.47
N ILE A 131 3.98 10.81 19.80
CA ILE A 131 4.09 11.95 20.71
C ILE A 131 5.15 11.67 21.77
N GLY A 132 6.05 12.62 21.98
CA GLY A 132 7.05 12.58 23.04
C GLY A 132 6.67 13.44 24.23
N LEU A 133 6.75 12.88 25.44
CA LEU A 133 6.39 13.57 26.69
C LEU A 133 7.39 13.27 27.82
N LYS A 134 7.31 14.06 28.90
CA LYS A 134 8.22 13.98 30.05
C LYS A 134 7.77 13.03 31.15
N THR A 135 6.46 12.80 31.29
CA THR A 135 5.93 11.97 32.38
C THR A 135 4.95 10.93 31.86
N LEU A 136 4.86 9.79 32.55
CA LEU A 136 3.88 8.75 32.24
C LEU A 136 2.46 9.31 32.28
N GLU A 137 2.15 10.10 33.31
CA GLU A 137 0.83 10.74 33.46
C GLU A 137 0.47 11.60 32.25
N SER A 138 1.40 12.43 31.76
CA SER A 138 1.15 13.25 30.58
C SER A 138 0.91 12.40 29.33
N ALA A 139 1.61 11.27 29.21
CA ALA A 139 1.49 10.34 28.09
C ALA A 139 0.15 9.58 28.10
N GLU A 140 -0.27 9.08 29.25
CA GLU A 140 -1.59 8.46 29.44
C GLU A 140 -2.72 9.46 29.20
N ARG A 141 -2.56 10.71 29.67
CA ARG A 141 -3.50 11.80 29.39
C ARG A 141 -3.58 12.12 27.90
N ALA A 142 -2.44 12.14 27.20
CA ALA A 142 -2.40 12.38 25.75
C ALA A 142 -3.16 11.28 25.01
N LEU A 143 -2.91 10.01 25.34
CA LEU A 143 -3.61 8.86 24.75
C LEU A 143 -5.13 8.91 25.01
N SER A 144 -5.54 9.22 26.24
CA SER A 144 -6.96 9.40 26.59
C SER A 144 -7.60 10.54 25.79
N THR A 145 -6.86 11.63 25.59
CA THR A 145 -7.31 12.78 24.79
C THR A 145 -7.48 12.42 23.32
N ILE A 146 -6.52 11.70 22.71
CA ILE A 146 -6.65 11.17 21.34
C ILE A 146 -7.92 10.31 21.23
N GLY A 147 -8.14 9.39 22.18
CA GLY A 147 -9.32 8.54 22.18
C GLY A 147 -10.62 9.34 22.31
N SER A 148 -10.65 10.40 23.12
CA SER A 148 -11.80 11.31 23.22
C SER A 148 -12.07 12.06 21.91
N VAL A 149 -11.03 12.60 21.26
CA VAL A 149 -11.19 13.32 19.99
C VAL A 149 -11.62 12.37 18.89
N TYR A 150 -11.03 11.18 18.77
CA TYR A 150 -11.42 10.19 17.76
C TYR A 150 -12.89 9.78 17.87
N ARG A 151 -13.40 9.56 19.09
CA ARG A 151 -14.83 9.27 19.31
C ARG A 151 -15.76 10.38 18.83
N ASN A 152 -15.29 11.64 18.78
CA ASN A 152 -16.08 12.73 18.20
C ASN A 152 -16.31 12.55 16.68
N TYR A 153 -15.46 11.79 15.99
CA TYR A 153 -15.55 11.52 14.55
C TYR A 153 -15.95 10.07 14.24
N SER A 154 -16.45 9.34 15.24
CA SER A 154 -16.78 7.90 15.13
C SER A 154 -15.58 7.03 14.75
N LEU A 155 -14.38 7.42 15.19
CA LEU A 155 -13.14 6.67 15.01
C LEU A 155 -12.68 6.09 16.34
N ASP A 156 -11.93 5.00 16.25
CA ASP A 156 -11.36 4.31 17.41
C ASP A 156 -9.86 4.11 17.26
N ILE A 157 -9.18 4.13 18.39
CA ILE A 157 -7.77 3.77 18.49
C ILE A 157 -7.62 2.27 18.20
N ASN A 158 -6.54 1.89 17.54
CA ASN A 158 -6.14 0.50 17.40
C ASN A 158 -5.28 0.06 18.58
N GLY A 159 -5.91 -0.66 19.51
CA GLY A 159 -5.26 -1.15 20.73
C GLY A 159 -4.04 -2.04 20.48
N SER A 160 -3.98 -2.76 19.35
CA SER A 160 -2.87 -3.69 19.05
C SER A 160 -1.54 -3.00 18.71
N LYS A 161 -1.60 -1.76 18.23
CA LYS A 161 -0.43 -0.93 17.88
C LYS A 161 -0.27 0.27 18.81
N THR A 162 -1.12 0.37 19.82
CA THR A 162 -1.07 1.45 20.80
C THR A 162 -0.08 1.09 21.90
N SER A 163 0.84 2.02 22.19
CA SER A 163 1.81 1.83 23.25
C SER A 163 2.14 3.14 23.96
N VAL A 164 2.41 3.02 25.27
CA VAL A 164 3.03 4.06 26.10
C VAL A 164 4.31 3.44 26.65
N THR A 165 5.46 3.92 26.19
CA THR A 165 6.76 3.31 26.50
C THR A 165 7.78 4.35 26.96
N ARG A 166 8.73 3.93 27.80
CA ARG A 166 9.91 4.77 28.09
C ARG A 166 10.85 4.78 26.88
N VAL A 167 11.42 5.94 26.58
CA VAL A 167 12.37 6.11 25.46
C VAL A 167 13.55 5.13 25.55
N ILE A 168 14.12 4.95 26.75
CA ILE A 168 15.27 4.06 26.97
C ILE A 168 14.92 2.57 26.73
N GLY A 169 13.64 2.19 26.84
CA GLY A 169 13.17 0.84 26.54
C GLY A 169 12.95 0.60 25.04
N GLU A 170 12.97 1.65 24.24
CA GLU A 170 12.81 1.56 22.79
C GLU A 170 14.16 1.29 22.14
N PHE A 171 14.57 0.03 22.12
CA PHE A 171 15.66 -0.45 21.26
C PHE A 171 15.19 -0.48 19.81
N GLY A 172 14.88 0.70 19.26
CA GLY A 172 14.39 0.88 17.91
C GLY A 172 15.35 0.27 16.88
N GLN A 173 14.81 -0.66 16.07
CA GLN A 173 15.43 -1.14 14.84
C GLN A 173 16.86 -1.69 14.96
N GLN A 174 17.17 -2.50 15.99
CA GLN A 174 18.45 -3.23 16.08
C GLN A 174 18.78 -3.92 14.74
N TRP A 175 17.78 -4.47 14.06
CA TRP A 175 17.95 -5.10 12.75
C TRP A 175 18.43 -4.14 11.65
N VAL A 176 18.00 -2.86 11.64
CA VAL A 176 18.48 -1.88 10.65
C VAL A 176 19.94 -1.56 10.91
N SER A 177 20.33 -1.42 12.18
CA SER A 177 21.72 -1.22 12.57
C SER A 177 22.59 -2.43 12.18
N GLU A 178 22.14 -3.65 12.46
CA GLU A 178 22.85 -4.88 12.08
C GLU A 178 23.03 -5.00 10.55
N ILE A 179 21.96 -4.74 9.79
CA ILE A 179 22.02 -4.73 8.32
C ILE A 179 22.93 -3.60 7.81
N GLY A 180 22.85 -2.41 8.41
CA GLY A 180 23.69 -1.26 8.08
C GLY A 180 25.17 -1.52 8.35
N ALA A 181 25.50 -2.14 9.47
CA ALA A 181 26.86 -2.51 9.83
C ALA A 181 27.45 -3.51 8.82
N PHE A 182 26.67 -4.52 8.42
CA PHE A 182 27.07 -5.46 7.36
C PHE A 182 27.40 -4.76 6.03
N LEU A 183 26.55 -3.81 5.63
CA LEU A 183 26.75 -3.06 4.39
C LEU A 183 27.97 -2.13 4.46
N SER A 184 28.25 -1.57 5.63
CA SER A 184 29.33 -0.60 5.85
C SER A 184 30.71 -1.25 6.02
N HIS A 185 30.78 -2.46 6.58
CA HIS A 185 32.06 -3.15 6.86
C HIS A 185 32.92 -3.39 5.62
N LYS A 186 32.32 -3.61 4.45
CA LYS A 186 33.04 -3.70 3.16
C LYS A 186 32.30 -2.85 2.13
N PRO A 187 32.75 -1.65 1.76
CA PRO A 187 32.07 -0.87 0.73
C PRO A 187 32.14 -1.60 -0.62
N GLY A 188 31.06 -1.51 -1.40
CA GLY A 188 30.97 -2.10 -2.75
C GLY A 188 29.76 -3.03 -2.94
N PRO A 189 29.65 -3.66 -4.13
CA PRO A 189 28.50 -4.51 -4.47
C PRO A 189 28.33 -5.71 -3.52
N VAL A 190 27.08 -6.07 -3.25
CA VAL A 190 26.72 -7.26 -2.48
C VAL A 190 26.58 -8.45 -3.45
N ARG A 191 27.67 -9.22 -3.64
CA ARG A 191 27.77 -10.35 -4.59
C ARG A 191 28.53 -11.54 -4.01
N GLY A 192 28.41 -12.71 -4.62
CA GLY A 192 29.16 -13.91 -4.26
C GLY A 192 28.90 -14.38 -2.83
N SER A 193 29.98 -14.67 -2.08
CA SER A 193 29.89 -15.05 -0.66
C SER A 193 29.21 -13.97 0.18
N ARG A 194 29.53 -12.70 -0.07
CA ARG A 194 28.94 -11.56 0.63
C ARG A 194 27.43 -11.49 0.43
N LEU A 195 26.94 -11.80 -0.77
CA LEU A 195 25.50 -11.88 -0.99
C LEU A 195 24.88 -13.01 -0.17
N ARG A 196 25.47 -14.21 -0.15
CA ARG A 196 24.94 -15.32 0.65
C ARG A 196 24.86 -14.98 2.13
N GLU A 197 25.91 -14.35 2.68
CA GLU A 197 25.92 -13.87 4.06
C GLU A 197 24.83 -12.81 4.31
N PHE A 198 24.66 -11.86 3.38
CA PHE A 198 23.63 -10.84 3.46
C PHE A 198 22.22 -11.45 3.48
N LEU A 199 21.93 -12.40 2.59
CA LEU A 199 20.64 -13.08 2.53
C LEU A 199 20.37 -13.91 3.80
N TYR A 200 21.40 -14.58 4.34
CA TYR A 200 21.29 -15.31 5.60
C TYR A 200 21.01 -14.39 6.79
N LEU A 201 21.75 -13.28 6.91
CA LEU A 201 21.53 -12.25 7.92
C LEU A 201 20.10 -11.70 7.83
N SER A 202 19.62 -11.45 6.61
CA SER A 202 18.28 -10.93 6.34
C SER A 202 17.18 -11.86 6.85
N ILE A 203 17.28 -13.17 6.57
CA ILE A 203 16.33 -14.16 7.09
C ILE A 203 16.40 -14.22 8.62
N ARG A 204 17.60 -14.24 9.20
CA ARG A 204 17.78 -14.27 10.66
C ARG A 204 17.13 -13.06 11.34
N MET A 205 17.31 -11.87 10.78
CA MET A 205 16.69 -10.65 11.28
C MET A 205 15.17 -10.70 11.17
N GLN A 206 14.62 -11.20 10.06
CA GLN A 206 13.17 -11.32 9.91
C GLN A 206 12.56 -12.33 10.91
N ILE A 207 13.26 -13.42 11.23
CA ILE A 207 12.82 -14.38 12.26
C ILE A 207 12.87 -13.75 13.66
N LYS A 208 13.93 -12.99 13.97
CA LYS A 208 14.08 -12.31 15.26
C LYS A 208 13.06 -11.18 15.44
N PHE A 209 12.65 -10.53 14.35
CA PHE A 209 11.72 -9.41 14.33
C PHE A 209 10.55 -9.69 13.38
N PRO A 210 9.64 -10.61 13.72
CA PRO A 210 8.59 -11.10 12.80
C PRO A 210 7.54 -10.05 12.43
N SER A 211 7.31 -9.05 13.27
CA SER A 211 6.39 -7.93 13.02
C SER A 211 7.01 -6.81 12.17
N GLU A 212 8.34 -6.82 11.98
CA GLU A 212 9.08 -5.76 11.29
C GLU A 212 9.20 -6.04 9.79
N ALA A 213 9.27 -4.97 8.99
CA ALA A 213 9.37 -5.04 7.54
C ALA A 213 10.81 -5.30 7.03
N VAL A 214 11.55 -6.21 7.68
CA VAL A 214 12.96 -6.52 7.38
C VAL A 214 13.13 -6.97 5.93
N THR A 215 12.31 -7.93 5.49
CA THR A 215 12.37 -8.47 4.11
C THR A 215 12.11 -7.39 3.08
N SER A 216 11.10 -6.54 3.29
CA SER A 216 10.80 -5.41 2.38
C SER A 216 11.98 -4.44 2.25
N TYR A 217 12.67 -4.15 3.36
CA TYR A 217 13.88 -3.33 3.35
C TYR A 217 15.02 -4.00 2.57
N VAL A 218 15.28 -5.28 2.84
CA VAL A 218 16.33 -6.08 2.16
C VAL A 218 16.08 -6.17 0.66
N LEU A 219 14.84 -6.41 0.23
CA LEU A 219 14.46 -6.42 -1.18
C LEU A 219 14.72 -5.06 -1.84
N SER A 220 14.49 -3.96 -1.11
CA SER A 220 14.80 -2.61 -1.61
C SER A 220 16.31 -2.40 -1.84
N ILE A 221 17.16 -3.04 -1.04
CA ILE A 221 18.62 -3.02 -1.23
C ILE A 221 19.02 -3.90 -2.41
N ILE A 222 18.52 -5.15 -2.47
CA ILE A 222 18.80 -6.07 -3.59
C ILE A 222 18.45 -5.43 -4.94
N GLU A 223 17.34 -4.69 -4.99
CA GLU A 223 16.91 -3.96 -6.19
C GLU A 223 17.90 -2.89 -6.69
N THR A 224 18.77 -2.38 -5.82
CA THR A 224 19.85 -1.44 -6.20
C THR A 224 21.10 -2.14 -6.72
N GLN A 225 21.22 -3.45 -6.49
CA GLN A 225 22.42 -4.20 -6.84
C GLN A 225 22.34 -4.69 -8.28
N SER A 226 23.49 -4.70 -8.95
CA SER A 226 23.64 -5.38 -10.24
C SER A 226 23.89 -6.87 -10.01
N ILE A 227 23.01 -7.70 -10.56
CA ILE A 227 22.95 -9.14 -10.28
C ILE A 227 23.86 -9.89 -11.24
N SER A 228 24.82 -10.63 -10.69
CA SER A 228 25.71 -11.47 -11.48
C SER A 228 25.08 -12.84 -11.75
N PRO A 229 25.47 -13.54 -12.84
CA PRO A 229 24.97 -14.88 -13.13
C PRO A 229 25.25 -15.94 -12.04
N ALA A 230 26.28 -15.72 -11.19
CA ALA A 230 26.63 -16.62 -10.08
C ALA A 230 25.74 -16.42 -8.84
N ASP A 231 25.04 -15.28 -8.77
CA ASP A 231 24.19 -14.89 -7.64
C ASP A 231 22.73 -15.31 -7.82
N VAL A 232 22.36 -15.81 -9.01
CA VAL A 232 20.98 -16.06 -9.40
C VAL A 232 20.32 -17.14 -8.54
N GLU A 233 20.98 -18.28 -8.31
CA GLU A 233 20.41 -19.36 -7.49
C GLU A 233 20.17 -18.91 -6.03
N PRO A 234 21.14 -18.30 -5.32
CA PRO A 234 20.88 -17.82 -3.96
C PRO A 234 19.76 -16.79 -3.88
N LEU A 235 19.67 -15.88 -4.85
CA LEU A 235 18.59 -14.90 -4.93
C LEU A 235 17.24 -15.55 -5.20
N GLU A 236 17.16 -16.50 -6.14
CA GLU A 236 15.95 -17.27 -6.41
C GLU A 236 15.45 -17.96 -5.13
N SER A 237 16.33 -18.70 -4.46
CA SER A 237 16.03 -19.39 -3.20
C SER A 237 15.56 -18.42 -2.11
N PHE A 238 16.18 -17.24 -2.00
CA PHE A 238 15.76 -16.20 -1.05
C PHE A 238 14.40 -15.58 -1.41
N LEU A 239 14.15 -15.29 -2.68
CA LEU A 239 12.90 -14.66 -3.16
C LEU A 239 11.71 -15.61 -2.98
N LEU A 240 11.89 -16.91 -3.22
CA LEU A 240 10.86 -17.92 -2.95
C LEU A 240 10.51 -18.03 -1.46
N LYS A 241 11.50 -17.90 -0.56
CA LYS A 241 11.28 -17.84 0.89
C LYS A 241 10.61 -16.52 1.29
N SER A 242 11.06 -15.40 0.72
CA SER A 242 10.51 -14.06 0.97
C SER A 242 9.03 -13.99 0.60
N ALA A 243 8.59 -14.68 -0.46
CA ALA A 243 7.19 -14.76 -0.86
C ALA A 243 6.28 -15.40 0.20
N LEU A 244 6.84 -16.28 1.05
CA LEU A 244 6.12 -16.87 2.18
C LEU A 244 6.16 -15.95 3.42
N ILE A 245 7.31 -15.34 3.69
CA ILE A 245 7.55 -14.58 4.92
C ILE A 245 6.93 -13.18 4.87
N SER A 246 6.94 -12.54 3.71
CA SER A 246 6.43 -11.16 3.54
C SER A 246 5.51 -11.07 2.33
N PRO A 247 4.26 -11.55 2.47
CA PRO A 247 3.25 -11.52 1.42
C PRO A 247 3.01 -10.11 0.82
N SER A 248 3.07 -9.07 1.66
CA SER A 248 2.92 -7.67 1.24
C SER A 248 3.97 -7.22 0.21
N ALA A 249 5.13 -7.86 0.15
CA ALA A 249 6.23 -7.54 -0.76
C ALA A 249 6.16 -8.29 -2.11
N MET A 250 5.08 -9.03 -2.38
CA MET A 250 4.96 -9.88 -3.58
C MET A 250 5.14 -9.12 -4.90
N ASN A 251 4.75 -7.84 -4.95
CA ASN A 251 4.99 -6.96 -6.09
C ASN A 251 6.49 -6.72 -6.37
N VAL A 252 7.30 -6.53 -5.33
CA VAL A 252 8.76 -6.35 -5.44
C VAL A 252 9.42 -7.67 -5.81
N ILE A 253 8.98 -8.77 -5.19
CA ILE A 253 9.50 -10.12 -5.46
C ILE A 253 9.25 -10.51 -6.92
N GLY A 254 8.01 -10.37 -7.41
CA GLY A 254 7.66 -10.67 -8.80
C GLY A 254 8.44 -9.81 -9.79
N ARG A 255 8.62 -8.53 -9.48
CA ARG A 255 9.45 -7.62 -10.29
C ARG A 255 10.92 -8.04 -10.33
N LEU A 256 11.52 -8.39 -9.19
CA LEU A 256 12.90 -8.88 -9.13
C LEU A 256 13.07 -10.17 -9.94
N LEU A 257 12.18 -11.15 -9.79
CA LEU A 257 12.23 -12.40 -10.55
C LEU A 257 12.16 -12.14 -12.07
N ILE A 258 11.21 -11.32 -12.53
CA ILE A 258 11.08 -11.00 -13.96
C ILE A 258 12.32 -10.23 -14.47
N ASN A 259 12.84 -9.27 -13.71
CA ASN A 259 14.04 -8.52 -14.09
C ASN A 259 15.28 -9.43 -14.14
N ILE A 260 15.49 -10.29 -13.14
CA ILE A 260 16.60 -11.26 -13.10
C ILE A 260 16.54 -12.20 -14.30
N GLN A 261 15.35 -12.73 -14.63
CA GLN A 261 15.21 -13.59 -15.80
C GLN A 261 15.41 -12.82 -17.10
N HIS A 262 14.97 -11.56 -17.16
CA HIS A 262 15.21 -10.72 -18.32
C HIS A 262 16.71 -10.54 -18.59
N THR A 263 17.49 -10.22 -17.56
CA THR A 263 18.92 -9.90 -17.69
C THR A 263 19.84 -11.11 -17.71
N THR A 264 19.56 -12.15 -16.93
CA THR A 264 20.50 -13.28 -16.74
C THR A 264 20.10 -14.54 -17.49
N LYS A 265 18.80 -14.75 -17.76
CA LYS A 265 18.24 -16.00 -18.32
C LYS A 265 18.55 -17.26 -17.50
N ARG A 266 18.94 -17.12 -16.23
CA ARG A 266 19.40 -18.24 -15.38
C ARG A 266 18.43 -18.64 -14.27
N LEU A 267 17.23 -18.04 -14.17
CA LEU A 267 16.25 -18.52 -13.20
C LEU A 267 15.70 -19.88 -13.62
N SER A 268 15.54 -20.75 -12.63
CA SER A 268 14.76 -21.98 -12.74
C SER A 268 13.27 -21.65 -12.80
N CYS A 269 12.80 -21.31 -14.00
CA CYS A 269 11.42 -20.94 -14.22
C CYS A 269 10.44 -22.09 -13.88
N SER A 270 10.86 -23.35 -13.99
CA SER A 270 10.08 -24.51 -13.55
C SER A 270 9.91 -24.54 -12.03
N ARG A 271 11.00 -24.37 -11.27
CA ARG A 271 10.96 -24.34 -9.80
C ARG A 271 10.10 -23.19 -9.28
N ILE A 272 10.21 -22.01 -9.90
CA ILE A 272 9.35 -20.86 -9.57
C ILE A 272 7.90 -21.18 -9.94
N ALA A 273 7.64 -21.78 -11.10
CA ALA A 273 6.30 -22.14 -11.54
C ALA A 273 5.60 -23.08 -10.55
N ASP A 274 6.27 -24.15 -10.13
CA ASP A 274 5.71 -25.12 -9.19
C ASP A 274 5.41 -24.47 -7.83
N ARG A 275 6.35 -23.66 -7.32
CA ARG A 275 6.18 -22.98 -6.04
C ARG A 275 5.09 -21.90 -6.09
N PHE A 276 5.06 -21.06 -7.11
CA PHE A 276 4.09 -19.97 -7.18
C PHE A 276 2.70 -20.45 -7.57
N THR A 277 2.59 -21.54 -8.34
CA THR A 277 1.30 -22.20 -8.59
C THR A 277 0.71 -22.73 -7.29
N SER A 278 1.50 -23.48 -6.51
CA SER A 278 1.03 -24.02 -5.23
C SER A 278 0.66 -22.92 -4.21
N LEU A 279 1.48 -21.86 -4.11
CA LEU A 279 1.16 -20.71 -3.26
C LEU A 279 -0.07 -19.93 -3.75
N ALA A 280 -0.24 -19.73 -5.05
CA ALA A 280 -1.38 -19.00 -5.58
C ALA A 280 -2.70 -19.73 -5.29
N ILE A 281 -2.72 -21.06 -5.47
CA ILE A 281 -3.88 -21.88 -5.12
C ILE A 281 -4.19 -21.74 -3.62
N SER A 282 -3.18 -21.93 -2.76
CA SER A 282 -3.35 -21.80 -1.31
C SER A 282 -3.85 -20.40 -0.91
N ASN A 283 -3.32 -19.35 -1.52
CA ASN A 283 -3.73 -17.98 -1.24
C ASN A 283 -5.16 -17.70 -1.70
N LEU A 284 -5.57 -18.18 -2.87
CA LEU A 284 -6.96 -18.07 -3.33
C LEU A 284 -7.93 -18.78 -2.38
N SER A 285 -7.59 -19.99 -1.93
CA SER A 285 -8.42 -20.73 -0.95
C SER A 285 -8.54 -20.03 0.41
N ASN A 286 -7.60 -19.13 0.74
CA ASN A 286 -7.61 -18.35 1.99
C ASN A 286 -8.03 -16.88 1.75
N GLU A 287 -8.64 -16.56 0.61
CA GLU A 287 -9.08 -15.20 0.23
C GLU A 287 -7.95 -14.14 0.19
N ARG A 288 -6.70 -14.60 0.06
CA ARG A 288 -5.49 -13.76 -0.05
C ARG A 288 -5.23 -13.41 -1.52
N THR A 289 -6.12 -12.59 -2.06
CA THR A 289 -6.15 -12.34 -3.52
C THR A 289 -4.96 -11.53 -4.02
N TYR A 290 -4.41 -10.60 -3.22
CA TYR A 290 -3.26 -9.78 -3.63
C TYR A 290 -2.02 -10.63 -3.97
N GLU A 291 -1.70 -11.58 -3.11
CA GLU A 291 -0.57 -12.49 -3.26
C GLU A 291 -0.76 -13.38 -4.48
N ALA A 292 -1.96 -13.96 -4.62
CA ALA A 292 -2.30 -14.82 -5.74
C ALA A 292 -2.19 -14.07 -7.08
N ILE A 293 -2.70 -12.83 -7.15
CA ILE A 293 -2.58 -11.95 -8.33
C ILE A 293 -1.10 -11.79 -8.71
N TRP A 294 -0.24 -11.41 -7.77
CA TRP A 294 1.17 -11.20 -8.08
C TRP A 294 1.93 -12.48 -8.41
N GLN A 295 1.56 -13.60 -7.80
CA GLN A 295 2.12 -14.91 -8.13
C GLN A 295 1.76 -15.32 -9.56
N ILE A 296 0.48 -15.26 -9.94
CA ILE A 296 0.00 -15.55 -11.30
C ILE A 296 0.60 -14.57 -12.31
N TYR A 297 0.63 -13.28 -12.00
CA TYR A 297 1.24 -12.26 -12.85
C TYR A 297 2.74 -12.52 -13.06
N THR A 298 3.45 -13.00 -12.04
CA THR A 298 4.86 -13.40 -12.17
C THR A 298 5.02 -14.59 -13.11
N LEU A 299 4.16 -15.61 -13.02
CA LEU A 299 4.16 -16.75 -13.94
C LEU A 299 3.94 -16.31 -15.39
N ARG A 300 2.99 -15.39 -15.60
CA ARG A 300 2.73 -14.76 -16.89
C ARG A 300 3.96 -14.01 -17.42
N GLY A 301 4.63 -13.23 -16.57
CA GLY A 301 5.86 -12.50 -16.91
C GLY A 301 7.07 -13.41 -17.23
N LEU A 302 7.15 -14.57 -16.58
CA LEU A 302 8.18 -15.59 -16.82
C LEU A 302 7.82 -16.54 -17.99
N LYS A 303 6.63 -16.38 -18.59
CA LYS A 303 6.12 -17.23 -19.69
C LYS A 303 6.03 -18.71 -19.31
N THR A 304 5.68 -19.00 -18.06
CA THR A 304 5.52 -20.38 -17.56
C THR A 304 4.09 -20.86 -17.75
N LYS A 305 3.91 -22.13 -18.15
CA LYS A 305 2.59 -22.72 -18.32
C LYS A 305 1.92 -23.02 -16.98
N LEU A 306 0.62 -22.78 -16.89
CA LEU A 306 -0.24 -23.01 -15.72
C LEU A 306 -1.38 -23.97 -16.07
N LYS A 307 -1.70 -24.91 -15.18
CA LYS A 307 -2.81 -25.87 -15.37
C LYS A 307 -4.14 -25.23 -15.00
N ALA A 308 -5.09 -25.18 -15.93
CA ALA A 308 -6.36 -24.46 -15.79
C ALA A 308 -7.26 -24.99 -14.65
N SER A 309 -7.35 -26.32 -14.50
CA SER A 309 -8.40 -26.97 -13.70
C SER A 309 -8.49 -26.44 -12.26
N LYS A 310 -7.37 -26.38 -11.55
CA LYS A 310 -7.35 -25.92 -10.15
C LYS A 310 -7.73 -24.45 -9.97
N PHE A 311 -7.44 -23.60 -10.95
CA PHE A 311 -7.80 -22.18 -10.88
C PHE A 311 -9.24 -21.95 -11.34
N ALA A 312 -9.74 -22.76 -12.28
CA ALA A 312 -11.13 -22.76 -12.69
C ALA A 312 -12.06 -23.10 -11.51
N GLU A 313 -11.74 -24.18 -10.78
CA GLU A 313 -12.46 -24.59 -9.56
C GLU A 313 -12.52 -23.46 -8.52
N MET A 314 -11.38 -22.77 -8.28
CA MET A 314 -11.28 -21.66 -7.33
C MET A 314 -11.97 -20.36 -7.80
N GLN A 315 -12.54 -20.35 -9.00
CA GLN A 315 -13.28 -19.22 -9.56
C GLN A 315 -14.77 -19.55 -9.77
N GLU A 316 -15.24 -20.71 -9.30
CA GLU A 316 -16.65 -21.08 -9.36
C GLU A 316 -17.51 -20.14 -8.48
N GLY A 317 -18.71 -19.78 -8.96
CA GLY A 317 -19.68 -18.92 -8.27
C GLY A 317 -19.45 -17.40 -8.44
N ALA A 318 -18.23 -16.92 -8.19
CA ALA A 318 -17.88 -15.50 -8.38
C ALA A 318 -16.37 -15.34 -8.66
N PRO A 319 -15.95 -15.23 -9.93
CA PRO A 319 -14.54 -15.04 -10.25
C PRO A 319 -14.05 -13.70 -9.72
N SER A 320 -12.87 -13.70 -9.10
CA SER A 320 -12.14 -12.46 -8.85
C SER A 320 -11.78 -11.86 -10.19
N SER A 321 -12.24 -10.63 -10.45
CA SER A 321 -12.10 -10.05 -11.80
C SER A 321 -10.66 -9.96 -12.27
N VAL A 322 -9.74 -9.63 -11.38
CA VAL A 322 -8.32 -9.53 -11.72
C VAL A 322 -7.71 -10.91 -11.96
N VAL A 323 -8.07 -11.93 -11.17
CA VAL A 323 -7.58 -13.30 -11.35
C VAL A 323 -8.13 -13.87 -12.66
N GLY A 324 -9.44 -13.74 -12.90
CA GLY A 324 -10.09 -14.15 -14.15
C GLY A 324 -9.43 -13.49 -15.37
N LEU A 325 -9.20 -12.17 -15.33
CA LEU A 325 -8.52 -11.46 -16.41
C LEU A 325 -7.09 -11.94 -16.63
N LEU A 326 -6.32 -12.21 -15.56
CA LEU A 326 -4.98 -12.78 -15.69
C LEU A 326 -4.99 -14.18 -16.31
N LEU A 327 -5.97 -15.01 -15.98
CA LEU A 327 -6.10 -16.34 -16.56
C LEU A 327 -6.47 -16.26 -18.05
N LEU A 328 -7.41 -15.39 -18.43
CA LEU A 328 -7.77 -15.12 -19.82
C LEU A 328 -6.57 -14.57 -20.62
N ASP A 329 -5.83 -13.62 -20.03
CA ASP A 329 -4.60 -13.07 -20.61
C ASP A 329 -3.56 -14.19 -20.86
N MET A 330 -3.32 -15.04 -19.86
CA MET A 330 -2.39 -16.16 -19.98
C MET A 330 -2.86 -17.17 -21.04
N GLU A 331 -4.16 -17.46 -21.13
CA GLU A 331 -4.69 -18.38 -22.13
C GLU A 331 -4.54 -17.82 -23.55
N SER A 332 -4.81 -16.52 -23.75
CA SER A 332 -4.59 -15.84 -25.03
C SER A 332 -3.12 -15.88 -25.50
N LYS A 333 -2.18 -16.02 -24.55
CA LYS A 333 -0.74 -16.14 -24.79
C LYS A 333 -0.26 -17.59 -24.86
N GLY A 334 -1.15 -18.59 -24.83
CA GLY A 334 -0.80 -20.01 -24.85
C GLY A 334 -0.09 -20.52 -23.59
N LEU A 335 -0.24 -19.82 -22.47
CA LEU A 335 0.37 -20.13 -21.18
C LEU A 335 -0.54 -20.95 -20.26
N VAL A 336 -1.72 -21.38 -20.74
CA VAL A 336 -2.65 -22.21 -19.99
C VAL A 336 -2.70 -23.61 -20.60
N VAL A 337 -2.65 -24.63 -19.74
CA VAL A 337 -2.83 -26.04 -20.09
C VAL A 337 -4.24 -26.46 -19.66
N GLY A 338 -5.06 -26.88 -20.62
CA GLY A 338 -6.49 -27.14 -20.42
C GLY A 338 -7.35 -26.04 -21.01
N ARG A 339 -8.61 -25.94 -20.59
CA ARG A 339 -9.54 -24.89 -21.01
C ARG A 339 -10.11 -24.18 -19.79
N LEU A 340 -10.27 -22.86 -19.88
CA LEU A 340 -10.99 -22.10 -18.88
C LEU A 340 -12.51 -22.21 -19.09
N PRO A 341 -13.32 -22.20 -18.01
CA PRO A 341 -14.78 -22.26 -18.07
C PRO A 341 -15.39 -20.91 -18.48
N LYS A 342 -15.03 -20.44 -19.68
CA LYS A 342 -15.42 -19.12 -20.20
C LYS A 342 -16.92 -18.97 -20.38
N VAL A 343 -17.60 -20.05 -20.75
CA VAL A 343 -19.05 -20.05 -20.98
C VAL A 343 -19.77 -19.84 -19.65
N GLU A 344 -19.32 -20.53 -18.60
CA GLU A 344 -19.82 -20.41 -17.24
C GLU A 344 -19.57 -18.99 -16.69
N TRP A 345 -18.35 -18.47 -16.85
CA TRP A 345 -18.02 -17.11 -16.44
C TRP A 345 -18.87 -16.06 -17.17
N SER A 346 -19.06 -16.20 -18.48
CA SER A 346 -19.87 -15.27 -19.28
C SER A 346 -21.34 -15.29 -18.85
N LYS A 347 -21.89 -16.46 -18.48
CA LYS A 347 -23.26 -16.58 -17.96
C LYS A 347 -23.46 -15.84 -16.64
N LEU A 348 -22.43 -15.79 -15.78
CA LEU A 348 -22.48 -15.12 -14.48
C LEU A 348 -22.39 -13.60 -14.58
N ILE A 349 -22.00 -13.05 -15.72
CA ILE A 349 -21.83 -11.60 -15.95
C ILE A 349 -23.14 -11.04 -16.51
N THR A 350 -24.03 -10.55 -15.65
CA THR A 350 -25.26 -9.82 -16.06
C THR A 350 -25.10 -8.32 -15.83
N GLU A 351 -25.99 -7.53 -16.42
CA GLU A 351 -26.02 -6.08 -16.17
C GLU A 351 -26.27 -5.78 -14.68
N GLU A 352 -27.27 -6.43 -14.06
CA GLU A 352 -27.59 -6.15 -12.66
C GLU A 352 -26.42 -6.47 -11.73
N LYS A 353 -25.76 -7.62 -11.94
CA LYS A 353 -24.60 -8.03 -11.15
C LYS A 353 -23.41 -7.12 -11.38
N SER A 354 -23.15 -6.74 -12.64
CA SER A 354 -22.02 -5.87 -12.99
C SER A 354 -22.18 -4.46 -12.42
N LEU A 355 -23.41 -3.94 -12.33
CA LEU A 355 -23.65 -2.65 -11.67
C LEU A 355 -23.55 -2.74 -10.13
N ALA A 356 -23.64 -3.94 -9.57
CA ALA A 356 -23.62 -4.16 -8.12
C ALA A 356 -22.25 -4.57 -7.56
N ASP A 357 -21.43 -5.35 -8.28
CA ASP A 357 -20.21 -5.96 -7.77
C ASP A 357 -18.99 -5.86 -8.71
N ALA A 358 -17.85 -6.39 -8.26
CA ALA A 358 -16.58 -6.27 -8.96
C ALA A 358 -16.52 -7.02 -10.30
N SER A 359 -17.47 -7.91 -10.61
CA SER A 359 -17.49 -8.74 -11.83
C SER A 359 -17.55 -7.91 -13.12
N TRP A 360 -17.99 -6.64 -13.04
CA TRP A 360 -18.02 -5.70 -14.15
C TRP A 360 -16.68 -5.60 -14.87
N LEU A 361 -15.57 -5.64 -14.12
CA LEU A 361 -14.24 -5.47 -14.70
C LEU A 361 -13.87 -6.68 -15.56
N LEU A 362 -14.19 -7.90 -15.11
CA LEU A 362 -13.97 -9.11 -15.89
C LEU A 362 -14.86 -9.15 -17.13
N GLY A 363 -16.14 -8.80 -16.97
CA GLY A 363 -17.09 -8.74 -18.07
C GLY A 363 -16.66 -7.73 -19.14
N TYR A 364 -16.45 -6.48 -18.73
CA TYR A 364 -16.06 -5.39 -19.61
C TYR A 364 -14.74 -5.68 -20.34
N GLU A 365 -13.65 -5.95 -19.62
CA GLU A 365 -12.35 -6.19 -20.25
C GLU A 365 -12.32 -7.52 -21.00
N GLY A 366 -12.95 -8.57 -20.48
CA GLY A 366 -13.02 -9.87 -21.13
C GLY A 366 -13.74 -9.80 -22.49
N ILE A 367 -14.86 -9.08 -22.57
CA ILE A 367 -15.58 -8.84 -23.84
C ILE A 367 -14.75 -7.93 -24.76
N ARG A 368 -14.21 -6.83 -24.22
CA ARG A 368 -13.44 -5.85 -24.99
C ARG A 368 -12.20 -6.47 -25.67
N HIS A 369 -11.50 -7.37 -24.99
CA HIS A 369 -10.35 -8.10 -25.55
C HIS A 369 -10.76 -9.30 -26.43
N GLY A 370 -12.05 -9.62 -26.52
CA GLY A 370 -12.56 -10.79 -27.23
C GLY A 370 -12.24 -12.13 -26.54
N TRP A 371 -11.89 -12.09 -25.25
CA TRP A 371 -11.58 -13.28 -24.46
C TRP A 371 -12.82 -13.99 -23.93
N LEU A 372 -13.90 -13.24 -23.70
CA LEU A 372 -15.22 -13.72 -23.30
C LEU A 372 -16.27 -13.34 -24.35
N SER A 373 -17.31 -14.18 -24.46
CA SER A 373 -18.45 -13.90 -25.33
C SER A 373 -19.42 -12.94 -24.65
N ASP A 374 -19.96 -11.97 -25.39
CA ASP A 374 -20.99 -11.05 -24.88
C ASP A 374 -22.39 -11.68 -24.86
N THR A 375 -22.53 -12.77 -24.10
CA THR A 375 -23.75 -13.59 -24.05
C THR A 375 -24.96 -12.80 -23.54
N ASN A 376 -24.75 -11.95 -22.53
CA ASN A 376 -25.79 -11.16 -21.88
C ASN A 376 -25.92 -9.74 -22.48
N ARG A 377 -25.28 -9.46 -23.63
CA ARG A 377 -25.32 -8.16 -24.32
C ARG A 377 -24.91 -7.00 -23.43
N LEU A 378 -23.97 -7.22 -22.50
CA LEU A 378 -23.46 -6.21 -21.59
C LEU A 378 -22.92 -5.00 -22.36
N SER A 379 -22.28 -5.24 -23.52
CA SER A 379 -21.76 -4.16 -24.37
C SER A 379 -22.81 -3.18 -24.89
N ARG A 380 -24.09 -3.57 -24.91
CA ARG A 380 -25.22 -2.77 -25.43
C ARG A 380 -25.96 -2.01 -24.35
N THR A 381 -25.61 -2.22 -23.08
CA THR A 381 -26.24 -1.53 -21.97
C THR A 381 -25.71 -0.08 -21.90
N PRO A 382 -26.53 0.91 -21.50
CA PRO A 382 -26.14 2.32 -21.59
C PRO A 382 -24.81 2.66 -20.89
N PHE A 383 -24.56 2.06 -19.73
CA PHE A 383 -23.34 2.31 -18.95
C PHE A 383 -22.08 1.77 -19.65
N PHE A 384 -22.12 0.52 -20.11
CA PHE A 384 -20.96 -0.14 -20.71
C PHE A 384 -20.73 0.28 -22.16
N ASP A 385 -21.79 0.55 -22.94
CA ASP A 385 -21.70 1.12 -24.30
C ASP A 385 -20.98 2.48 -24.29
N ALA A 386 -21.32 3.33 -23.31
CA ALA A 386 -20.67 4.63 -23.15
C ALA A 386 -19.15 4.52 -22.88
N MET A 387 -18.71 3.48 -22.16
CA MET A 387 -17.28 3.22 -21.93
C MET A 387 -16.59 2.61 -23.15
N LEU A 388 -17.21 1.63 -23.80
CA LEU A 388 -16.68 0.97 -24.99
C LEU A 388 -16.51 1.94 -26.15
N SER A 389 -17.53 2.77 -26.43
CA SER A 389 -17.49 3.80 -27.48
C SER A 389 -16.40 4.85 -27.27
N ARG A 390 -16.00 5.09 -26.01
CA ARG A 390 -14.91 5.99 -25.64
C ARG A 390 -13.55 5.29 -25.52
N ASN A 391 -13.50 3.99 -25.83
CA ASN A 391 -12.30 3.16 -25.74
C ASN A 391 -11.61 3.25 -24.35
N ILE A 392 -12.41 3.23 -23.27
CA ILE A 392 -11.87 3.23 -21.91
C ILE A 392 -11.20 1.87 -21.64
N VAL A 393 -10.02 1.87 -21.04
CA VAL A 393 -9.23 0.66 -20.76
C VAL A 393 -8.79 0.64 -19.30
N PHE A 394 -9.03 -0.49 -18.64
CA PHE A 394 -8.64 -0.80 -17.28
C PHE A 394 -7.61 -1.94 -17.20
N TYR A 395 -7.54 -2.80 -18.24
CA TYR A 395 -6.57 -3.89 -18.32
C TYR A 395 -5.68 -3.77 -19.58
N ASP A 396 -4.38 -3.58 -19.35
CA ASP A 396 -3.36 -3.54 -20.40
C ASP A 396 -2.60 -4.88 -20.45
N ASP A 397 -2.95 -5.69 -21.44
CA ASP A 397 -2.39 -7.03 -21.70
C ASP A 397 -0.96 -7.01 -22.25
N LYS A 398 -0.39 -5.82 -22.48
CA LYS A 398 1.01 -5.62 -22.91
C LYS A 398 1.87 -5.12 -21.76
N ARG A 399 1.26 -4.64 -20.68
CA ARG A 399 1.99 -4.13 -19.52
C ARG A 399 2.84 -5.22 -18.87
N ASN A 400 4.00 -4.81 -18.39
CA ASN A 400 4.91 -5.65 -17.60
C ASN A 400 5.45 -4.85 -16.40
N VAL A 401 6.18 -5.50 -15.51
CA VAL A 401 6.85 -4.83 -14.38
C VAL A 401 7.80 -3.74 -14.88
N LEU A 402 7.96 -2.67 -14.10
CA LEU A 402 8.98 -1.67 -14.38
C LEU A 402 10.37 -2.28 -14.24
N PRO A 403 11.35 -1.84 -15.07
CA PRO A 403 12.74 -2.17 -14.84
C PRO A 403 13.17 -1.72 -13.44
N SER A 404 13.88 -2.59 -12.71
CA SER A 404 14.39 -2.26 -11.36
C SER A 404 15.25 -0.99 -11.39
N SER A 405 16.07 -0.82 -12.43
CA SER A 405 16.86 0.40 -12.67
C SER A 405 15.99 1.67 -12.80
N GLY A 406 14.83 1.57 -13.45
CA GLY A 406 13.88 2.68 -13.59
C GLY A 406 13.24 3.06 -12.26
N VAL A 407 12.91 2.09 -11.41
CA VAL A 407 12.36 2.36 -10.07
C VAL A 407 13.42 2.94 -9.14
N VAL A 408 14.65 2.42 -9.19
CA VAL A 408 15.78 2.99 -8.43
C VAL A 408 16.04 4.44 -8.88
N ARG A 409 16.04 4.72 -10.19
CA ARG A 409 16.22 6.08 -10.71
C ARG A 409 15.16 7.05 -10.18
N ARG A 410 13.87 6.66 -10.19
CA ARG A 410 12.77 7.48 -9.64
C ARG A 410 12.91 7.72 -8.12
N LYS A 411 13.36 6.72 -7.37
CA LYS A 411 13.65 6.88 -5.93
C LYS A 411 14.82 7.84 -5.70
N LEU A 412 15.86 7.77 -6.53
CA LEU A 412 17.03 8.65 -6.43
C LEU A 412 16.71 10.09 -6.81
N SER A 413 15.89 10.32 -7.84
CA SER A 413 15.50 11.68 -8.25
C SER A 413 14.72 12.41 -7.15
N GLN A 414 13.87 11.70 -6.41
CA GLN A 414 13.13 12.25 -5.26
C GLN A 414 14.00 12.41 -4.01
N ARG A 415 15.15 11.72 -3.93
CA ARG A 415 15.96 11.67 -2.72
C ARG A 415 16.58 13.02 -2.37
N ALA A 416 17.09 13.76 -3.37
CA ALA A 416 17.74 15.05 -3.12
C ALA A 416 16.75 16.09 -2.57
N GLU A 417 15.56 16.17 -3.17
CA GLU A 417 14.46 17.02 -2.69
C GLU A 417 14.04 16.61 -1.28
N ASN A 418 13.81 15.32 -1.04
CA ASN A 418 13.40 14.83 0.28
C ASN A 418 14.44 15.12 1.38
N ILE A 419 15.73 15.00 1.06
CA ILE A 419 16.83 15.34 1.98
C ILE A 419 16.81 16.83 2.28
N ARG A 420 16.67 17.67 1.25
CA ARG A 420 16.62 19.13 1.41
C ARG A 420 15.44 19.56 2.28
N GLU A 421 14.25 19.04 2.01
CA GLU A 421 13.05 19.30 2.83
C GLU A 421 13.27 18.88 4.29
N THR A 422 13.84 17.68 4.50
CA THR A 422 14.15 17.18 5.85
C THR A 422 15.14 18.08 6.58
N GLN A 423 16.18 18.56 5.89
CA GLN A 423 17.17 19.48 6.46
C GLN A 423 16.53 20.82 6.84
N LEU A 424 15.71 21.40 5.96
CA LEU A 424 15.01 22.65 6.24
C LEU A 424 14.07 22.50 7.44
N MET A 425 13.30 21.40 7.50
CA MET A 425 12.43 21.08 8.63
C MET A 425 13.23 20.99 9.94
N LEU A 426 14.34 20.24 9.95
CA LEU A 426 15.17 20.11 11.14
C LEU A 426 15.83 21.43 11.58
N LEU A 427 16.26 22.26 10.64
CA LEU A 427 16.81 23.58 10.94
C LEU A 427 15.76 24.47 11.62
N ALA A 428 14.55 24.52 11.07
CA ALA A 428 13.44 25.24 11.67
C ALA A 428 13.09 24.72 13.07
N MET A 429 13.00 23.40 13.25
CA MET A 429 12.74 22.79 14.57
C MET A 429 13.83 23.08 15.59
N ARG A 430 15.08 23.26 15.15
CA ARG A 430 16.23 23.63 16.00
C ARG A 430 16.37 25.14 16.22
N GLY A 431 15.44 25.95 15.72
CA GLY A 431 15.45 27.41 15.90
C GLY A 431 16.42 28.16 15.00
N PHE A 432 16.92 27.55 13.91
CA PHE A 432 17.68 28.27 12.89
C PHE A 432 16.70 28.95 11.92
N ASP A 433 16.59 30.26 12.04
CA ASP A 433 15.69 31.07 11.21
C ASP A 433 16.36 31.41 9.87
N PHE A 434 15.66 31.18 8.75
CA PHE A 434 16.08 31.71 7.44
C PHE A 434 15.57 33.15 7.28
N GLY A 435 15.96 34.01 8.23
CA GLY A 435 15.74 35.45 8.14
C GLY A 435 16.75 36.10 7.20
N LYS A 436 16.30 36.46 5.99
CA LYS A 436 16.80 37.59 5.17
C LYS A 436 18.28 38.01 5.35
N HIS A 437 19.24 37.16 5.01
CA HIS A 437 20.60 37.61 4.70
C HIS A 437 21.11 36.99 3.39
N SER A 438 20.68 37.62 2.31
CA SER A 438 21.35 37.61 1.01
C SER A 438 21.12 38.99 0.41
N GLY A 439 21.83 39.98 0.95
CA GLY A 439 22.14 41.22 0.23
C GLY A 439 23.35 40.99 -0.66
#